data_AF-E4MQ77-F1
#
_entry.id   AF-E4MQ77-F1
#
_cell.length_a   1.000
_cell.length_b   1.000
_cell.length_c   1.000
_cell.angle_alpha   90.00
_cell.angle_beta   90.00
_cell.angle_gamma   90.00
#
_symmetry.space_group_name_H-M   'P 1'
#
loop_
_entity.id
_entity.type
_entity.pdbx_description
1 polymer ?
#
loop_
_entity_poly.entity_id
_entity_poly.type
_entity_poly.pdbx_seq_one_letter_code
_entity_poly.pdbx_strand_id
1 'polypeptide(L)'
;MEELETYSLEETEVFSEDMAKHISSGQKKIVERILNLIEEIKQHPTTGTGKVERLKGKGERLVYSRRINDKHRLVYEIFEEKKLVVLATAYGHYKNK
;
A
#
# COMPACT_ATOMS: atom_id res chain seq x y z
N MET A 1 -4.54 -12.70 -26.33
CA MET A 1 -5.21 -12.01 -25.21
C MET A 1 -4.34 -12.32 -24.01
N GLU A 2 -3.53 -11.37 -23.55
CA GLU A 2 -2.81 -11.54 -22.29
C GLU A 2 -3.87 -11.57 -21.19
N GLU A 3 -3.94 -12.66 -20.43
CA GLU A 3 -4.66 -12.65 -19.17
C GLU A 3 -4.05 -11.54 -18.32
N LEU A 4 -4.87 -10.57 -17.91
CA LEU A 4 -4.46 -9.57 -16.94
C LEU A 4 -4.25 -10.31 -15.61
N GLU A 5 -3.05 -10.81 -15.39
CA GLU A 5 -2.65 -11.43 -14.12
C GLU A 5 -2.76 -10.40 -13.01
N THR A 6 -3.75 -10.57 -12.15
CA THR A 6 -3.96 -9.73 -10.98
C THR A 6 -3.18 -10.26 -9.79
N TYR A 7 -2.73 -9.35 -8.93
CA TYR A 7 -2.07 -9.71 -7.69
C TYR A 7 -3.11 -10.06 -6.63
N SER A 8 -2.91 -11.19 -5.96
CA SER A 8 -3.55 -11.49 -4.69
C SER A 8 -3.06 -10.52 -3.61
N LEU A 9 -3.88 -10.31 -2.57
CA LEU A 9 -3.56 -9.41 -1.47
C LEU A 9 -3.55 -10.14 -0.14
N GLU A 10 -2.55 -9.83 0.69
CA GLU A 10 -2.53 -10.18 2.10
C GLU A 10 -2.33 -8.91 2.94
N GLU A 11 -2.99 -8.87 4.09
CA GLU A 11 -2.86 -7.79 5.05
C GLU A 11 -2.05 -8.26 6.25
N THR A 12 -1.11 -7.41 6.69
CA THR A 12 -0.45 -7.61 7.98
C THR A 12 -1.34 -7.09 9.12
N GLU A 13 -1.13 -7.60 10.34
CA GLU A 13 -1.83 -7.10 11.53
C GLU A 13 -1.66 -5.58 11.72
N VAL A 14 -0.46 -5.06 11.46
CA VAL A 14 -0.16 -3.61 11.51
C VAL A 14 -1.03 -2.81 10.54
N PHE A 15 -1.19 -3.30 9.31
CA PHE A 15 -2.06 -2.65 8.34
C PHE A 15 -3.53 -2.66 8.81
N SER A 16 -4.02 -3.78 9.30
CA SER A 16 -5.40 -3.89 9.79
C SER A 16 -5.65 -2.97 11.00
N GLU A 17 -4.69 -2.85 11.93
CA GLU A 17 -4.75 -1.88 13.02
C GLU A 17 -4.78 -0.43 12.53
N ASP A 18 -3.98 -0.10 11.52
CA ASP A 18 -3.95 1.25 10.93
C ASP A 18 -5.28 1.60 10.26
N MET A 19 -5.89 0.65 9.55
CA MET A 19 -7.24 0.79 9.01
C MET A 19 -8.25 1.03 10.13
N ALA A 20 -8.20 0.24 11.21
CA ALA A 20 -9.08 0.42 12.36
C ALA A 20 -8.93 1.80 13.02
N LYS A 21 -7.70 2.35 13.11
CA LYS A 21 -7.46 3.71 13.61
C LYS A 21 -8.10 4.77 12.72
N HIS A 22 -7.97 4.65 11.40
CA HIS A 22 -8.62 5.60 10.47
C HIS A 22 -10.15 5.53 10.55
N ILE A 23 -10.72 4.33 10.64
CA ILE A 23 -12.16 4.09 10.74
C ILE A 23 -12.72 4.66 12.06
N SER A 24 -12.13 4.28 13.20
CA SER A 24 -12.58 4.72 14.53
C SER A 24 -12.45 6.23 14.74
N SER A 25 -11.48 6.87 14.07
CA SER A 25 -11.31 8.34 14.08
C SER A 25 -12.23 9.07 13.10
N GLY A 26 -13.11 8.37 12.38
CA GLY A 26 -14.05 8.97 11.42
C GLY A 26 -13.40 9.54 10.16
N GLN A 27 -12.17 9.13 9.82
CA GLN A 27 -11.40 9.66 8.70
C GLN A 27 -11.84 9.04 7.35
N LYS A 28 -13.13 9.16 7.01
CA LYS A 28 -13.77 8.48 5.87
C LYS A 28 -13.03 8.67 4.54
N LYS A 29 -12.62 9.91 4.22
CA LYS A 29 -11.88 10.23 2.99
C LYS A 29 -10.52 9.52 2.90
N ILE A 30 -9.87 9.29 4.04
CA ILE A 30 -8.60 8.54 4.08
C ILE A 30 -8.85 7.07 3.83
N VAL A 31 -9.87 6.49 4.47
CA VAL A 31 -10.27 5.09 4.28
C VAL A 31 -10.62 4.84 2.79
N GLU A 32 -11.46 5.69 2.21
CA GLU A 32 -11.81 5.62 0.77
C GLU A 32 -10.56 5.72 -0.12
N ARG A 33 -9.64 6.63 0.20
CA ARG A 33 -8.40 6.77 -0.56
C ARG A 33 -7.53 5.52 -0.48
N ILE A 34 -7.42 4.89 0.69
CA ILE A 34 -6.66 3.65 0.88
C ILE A 34 -7.29 2.51 0.06
N LEU A 35 -8.61 2.33 0.14
CA LEU A 35 -9.32 1.30 -0.61
C LEU A 35 -9.13 1.45 -2.14
N ASN A 36 -9.20 2.69 -2.64
CA ASN A 36 -8.94 2.97 -4.06
C ASN A 36 -7.50 2.64 -4.47
N LEU A 37 -6.51 2.96 -3.61
CA LEU A 37 -5.12 2.61 -3.87
C LEU A 37 -4.91 1.09 -3.87
N ILE A 38 -5.57 0.35 -2.98
CA ILE A 38 -5.47 -1.11 -2.90
C ILE A 38 -6.01 -1.76 -4.17
N GLU A 39 -7.16 -1.30 -4.67
CA GLU A 39 -7.73 -1.83 -5.91
C GLU A 39 -6.81 -1.58 -7.11
N GLU A 40 -6.19 -0.40 -7.17
CA GLU A 40 -5.20 -0.08 -8.20
C GLU A 40 -3.94 -0.94 -8.08
N ILE A 41 -3.47 -1.21 -6.86
CA ILE A 41 -2.28 -2.04 -6.60
C ILE A 41 -2.45 -3.47 -7.09
N LYS A 42 -3.67 -4.04 -7.05
CA LYS A 42 -3.93 -5.39 -7.58
C LYS A 42 -3.57 -5.52 -9.06
N GLN A 43 -3.72 -4.45 -9.82
CA GLN A 43 -3.49 -4.45 -11.28
C GLN A 43 -2.14 -3.84 -11.64
N HIS A 44 -1.75 -2.78 -10.93
CA HIS A 44 -0.61 -1.95 -11.25
C HIS A 44 0.23 -1.68 -10.02
N PRO A 45 0.86 -2.69 -9.39
CA PRO A 45 1.52 -2.49 -8.09
C PRO A 45 2.74 -1.55 -8.17
N THR A 46 3.36 -1.36 -9.33
CA THR A 46 4.56 -0.51 -9.50
C THR A 46 4.29 0.85 -10.15
N THR A 47 3.05 1.12 -10.59
CA THR A 47 2.67 2.36 -11.30
C THR A 47 1.31 2.89 -10.83
N GLY A 48 0.93 4.09 -11.29
CA GLY A 48 -0.38 4.66 -11.00
C GLY A 48 -0.39 5.77 -9.95
N THR A 49 -1.51 5.93 -9.24
CA THR A 49 -1.75 7.10 -8.39
C THR A 49 -1.02 7.02 -7.05
N GLY A 50 -0.96 8.17 -6.35
CA GLY A 50 -0.32 8.25 -5.05
C GLY A 50 1.21 8.34 -5.12
N LYS A 51 1.81 8.76 -6.24
CA LYS A 51 3.27 8.94 -6.35
C LYS A 51 4.03 7.68 -5.91
N VAL A 52 3.94 6.63 -6.71
CA VAL A 52 4.57 5.34 -6.42
C VAL A 52 6.08 5.53 -6.26
N GLU A 53 6.61 5.14 -5.10
CA GLU A 53 8.02 5.27 -4.76
C GLU A 53 8.57 3.92 -4.26
N ARG A 54 9.61 3.40 -4.91
CA ARG A 54 10.34 2.22 -4.42
C ARG A 54 11.21 2.60 -3.23
N LEU A 55 11.03 1.91 -2.09
CA LEU A 55 11.80 2.18 -0.88
C LEU A 55 13.21 1.59 -0.99
N LYS A 56 14.21 2.44 -0.76
CA LYS A 56 15.63 2.05 -0.77
C LYS A 56 16.03 1.31 0.51
N GLY A 57 17.12 0.55 0.46
CA GLY A 57 17.69 -0.12 1.64
C GLY A 57 16.93 -1.37 2.09
N LYS A 58 16.08 -1.94 1.23
CA LYS A 58 15.35 -3.19 1.49
C LYS A 58 16.00 -4.43 0.85
N GLY A 59 17.22 -4.28 0.34
CA GLY A 59 17.91 -5.32 -0.40
C GLY A 59 17.16 -5.67 -1.69
N GLU A 60 16.95 -6.96 -1.91
CA GLU A 60 16.23 -7.49 -3.07
C GLU A 60 14.70 -7.32 -2.97
N ARG A 61 14.19 -7.05 -1.77
CA ARG A 61 12.75 -6.92 -1.51
C ARG A 61 12.13 -5.77 -2.29
N LEU A 62 11.02 -6.04 -2.97
CA LEU A 62 10.27 -5.09 -3.78
C LEU A 62 9.26 -4.32 -2.92
N VAL A 63 9.77 -3.43 -2.07
CA VAL A 63 8.94 -2.62 -1.17
C VAL A 63 8.66 -1.26 -1.80
N TYR A 64 7.39 -0.88 -1.84
CA TYR A 64 6.90 0.36 -2.42
C TYR A 64 6.09 1.15 -1.40
N SER A 65 5.99 2.45 -1.64
CA SER A 65 5.10 3.33 -0.92
C SER A 65 4.25 4.17 -1.87
N ARG A 66 3.02 4.45 -1.46
CA ARG A 66 2.11 5.41 -2.10
C ARG A 66 1.60 6.41 -1.08
N ARG A 67 1.51 7.67 -1.50
CA ARG A 67 0.89 8.78 -0.79
C ARG A 67 -0.62 8.58 -0.68
N ILE A 68 -1.07 8.45 0.57
CA ILE A 68 -2.48 8.56 0.95
C ILE A 68 -2.84 10.05 1.06
N ASN A 69 -2.08 10.79 1.86
CA ASN A 69 -2.13 12.25 1.99
C ASN A 69 -0.74 12.78 2.38
N ASP A 70 -0.61 14.04 2.78
CA ASP A 70 0.71 14.59 3.13
C ASP A 70 1.37 13.90 4.32
N LYS A 71 0.59 13.32 5.25
CA LYS A 71 1.06 12.69 6.49
C LYS A 71 1.24 11.16 6.37
N HIS A 72 0.38 10.49 5.62
CA HIS A 72 0.27 9.02 5.62
C HIS A 72 0.76 8.42 4.30
N ARG A 73 1.31 7.20 4.41
CA ARG A 73 1.77 6.40 3.28
C ARG A 73 1.20 5.00 3.41
N LEU A 74 0.74 4.46 2.29
CA LEU A 74 0.50 3.04 2.13
C LEU A 74 1.81 2.40 1.71
N VAL A 75 2.34 1.50 2.54
CA VAL A 75 3.57 0.75 2.26
C VAL A 75 3.17 -0.71 2.04
N TYR A 76 3.73 -1.31 1.00
CA TYR A 76 3.45 -2.70 0.62
C TYR A 76 4.67 -3.34 -0.03
N GLU A 77 4.68 -4.66 -0.07
CA GLU A 77 5.73 -5.47 -0.68
C GLU A 77 5.15 -6.36 -1.77
N ILE A 78 5.86 -6.45 -2.90
CA ILE A 78 5.46 -7.24 -4.06
C ILE A 78 6.28 -8.52 -4.09
N PHE A 79 5.61 -9.66 -4.24
CA PHE A 79 6.20 -10.96 -4.49
C PHE A 79 5.81 -11.40 -5.91
N GLU A 80 6.63 -11.01 -6.89
CA GLU A 80 6.38 -11.22 -8.33
C GLU A 80 6.10 -12.69 -8.68
N GLU A 81 6.93 -13.61 -8.15
CA GLU A 81 6.79 -15.06 -8.41
C GLU A 81 5.45 -15.62 -7.93
N LYS A 82 4.90 -15.06 -6.85
CA LYS A 82 3.64 -15.50 -6.25
C LYS A 82 2.43 -14.69 -6.71
N LYS A 83 2.65 -13.63 -7.52
CA LYS A 83 1.64 -12.61 -7.83
C LYS A 83 0.89 -12.18 -6.56
N LEU A 84 1.66 -11.84 -5.52
CA LEU A 84 1.14 -11.45 -4.22
C LEU A 84 1.64 -10.05 -3.86
N VAL A 85 0.75 -9.24 -3.30
CA VAL A 85 1.10 -8.00 -2.62
C VAL A 85 0.73 -8.09 -1.14
N VAL A 86 1.71 -7.84 -0.28
CA VAL A 86 1.50 -7.77 1.17
C VAL A 86 1.38 -6.31 1.60
N LEU A 87 0.24 -5.91 2.14
CA LEU A 87 -0.04 -4.58 2.68
C LEU A 87 0.55 -4.46 4.09
N ALA A 88 1.57 -3.62 4.26
CA ALA A 88 2.39 -3.57 5.47
C ALA A 88 1.95 -2.51 6.48
N THR A 89 1.65 -1.29 6.03
CA THR A 89 1.14 -0.21 6.90
C THR A 89 0.43 0.84 6.05
N ALA A 90 -0.61 1.47 6.59
CA ALA A 90 -1.32 2.59 5.97
C ALA A 90 -1.20 3.88 6.79
N TYR A 91 -0.43 3.85 7.88
CA TYR A 91 -0.25 5.00 8.75
C TYR A 91 1.11 5.66 8.50
N GLY A 92 1.29 6.87 9.03
CA GLY A 92 2.44 7.68 8.68
C GLY A 92 3.75 7.14 9.25
N HIS A 93 4.81 7.16 8.44
CA HIS A 93 6.16 7.47 8.91
C HIS A 93 6.91 8.29 7.86
N TYR A 94 7.14 9.57 8.16
CA TYR A 94 8.49 10.12 8.16
C TYR A 94 8.77 10.52 9.59
N LYS A 95 9.88 10.06 10.15
CA LYS A 95 10.48 10.72 11.32
C LYS A 95 10.54 12.20 10.95
N ASN A 96 9.83 13.06 11.70
CA ASN A 96 10.33 14.41 11.90
C ASN A 96 11.78 14.23 12.35
N LYS A 97 12.70 14.57 11.46
CA LYS A 97 14.08 14.87 11.80
C LYS A 97 14.31 16.29 11.36
#